data_AF-A0A1K2IBJ2-F1
#
_entry.id   AF-A0A1K2IBJ2-F1
#
_cell.length_a   1.000
_cell.length_b   1.000
_cell.length_c   1.000
_cell.angle_alpha   90.00
_cell.angle_beta   90.00
_cell.angle_gamma   90.00
#
_symmetry.space_group_name_H-M   'P 1'
#
loop_
_entity.id
_entity.type
_entity.pdbx_description
1 polymer ?
#
loop_
_entity_poly.entity_id
_entity_poly.type
_entity_poly.pdbx_seq_one_letter_code
_entity_poly.pdbx_strand_id
1 'polypeptide(L)' 'MLTTLTVSDAKSHLNQLVRELDASAQAVLIRNHRTNQWVILMAARPWQQELEQLLGSAFFMKD' A
#
# COMPACT_ATOMS: atom_id res chain seq x y z
N MET A 1 10.64 8.54 3.23
CA MET A 1 11.36 7.24 3.34
C MET A 1 10.32 6.19 3.70
N LEU A 2 10.20 5.10 2.94
CA LEU A 2 9.21 4.06 3.23
C LEU A 2 9.68 3.19 4.40
N THR A 3 8.85 3.08 5.44
CA THR A 3 9.12 2.17 6.57
C THR A 3 9.06 0.73 6.09
N THR A 4 9.94 -0.13 6.61
CA THR A 4 9.92 -1.57 6.32
C THR A 4 9.53 -2.33 7.59
N LEU A 5 8.55 -3.23 7.45
CA LEU A 5 8.07 -4.12 8.49
C LEU A 5 8.30 -5.58 8.09
N THR A 6 8.39 -6.47 9.07
CA THR A 6 8.28 -7.90 8.80
C THR A 6 6.81 -8.29 8.61
N VAL A 7 6.55 -9.40 7.92
CA VAL A 7 5.18 -9.98 7.85
C VAL A 7 4.60 -10.25 9.23
N SER A 8 5.43 -10.64 10.21
CA SER A 8 4.98 -10.90 11.58
C SER A 8 4.50 -9.62 12.27
N ASP A 9 5.27 -8.54 12.18
CA ASP A 9 4.90 -7.25 12.78
C ASP A 9 3.63 -6.68 12.16
N ALA A 10 3.53 -6.76 10.83
CA ALA A 10 2.36 -6.30 10.09
C ALA A 10 1.10 -7.09 10.48
N LYS A 11 1.20 -8.41 10.68
CA LYS A 11 0.06 -9.25 11.09
C LYS A 11 -0.44 -8.91 12.49
N SER A 12 0.47 -8.66 13.43
CA SER A 12 0.11 -8.33 14.82
C SER A 12 -0.71 -7.04 14.93
N HIS A 13 -0.49 -6.07 14.03
CA HIS A 13 -1.09 -4.74 14.11
C HIS A 13 -1.81 -4.29 12.83
N LEU A 14 -2.26 -5.23 11.99
CA LEU A 14 -2.74 -4.91 10.64
C LEU A 14 -3.85 -3.86 10.62
N ASN A 15 -4.84 -3.96 11.50
CA ASN A 15 -5.95 -3.00 11.55
C ASN A 15 -5.51 -1.58 11.93
N GLN A 16 -4.57 -1.47 12.87
CA GLN A 16 -4.00 -0.17 13.26
C GLN A 16 -3.20 0.40 12.09
N LEU A 17 -2.34 -0.42 11.49
CA LEU A 17 -1.51 -0.05 10.34
C LEU A 17 -2.36 0.46 9.17
N VAL A 18 -3.45 -0.23 8.82
CA VAL A 18 -4.36 0.20 7.75
C VAL A 18 -4.98 1.58 8.06
N ARG A 19 -5.42 1.82 9.31
CA ARG A 19 -6.00 3.11 9.71
C ARG A 19 -4.98 4.24 9.64
N GLU A 20 -3.76 4.00 10.09
CA GLU A 20 -2.67 4.98 10.04
C GLU A 20 -2.30 5.33 8.60
N LEU A 21 -2.18 4.33 7.74
CA LEU A 21 -1.85 4.54 6.32
C LEU A 21 -2.96 5.29 5.59
N ASP A 22 -4.23 4.98 5.86
CA ASP A 22 -5.38 5.67 5.28
C ASP A 22 -5.44 7.14 5.72
N ALA A 23 -5.23 7.42 7.00
CA ALA A 23 -5.23 8.78 7.53
C ALA A 23 -4.04 9.63 7.06
N SER A 24 -2.88 9.01 6.86
CA SER A 24 -1.64 9.70 6.48
C SER A 24 -1.36 9.70 4.97
N ALA A 25 -2.15 8.97 4.19
CA ALA A 25 -1.91 8.71 2.77
C ALA A 25 -0.50 8.13 2.48
N GLN A 26 0.06 7.37 3.42
CA GLN A 26 1.39 6.78 3.31
C GLN A 26 1.37 5.32 2.82
N ALA A 27 2.57 4.78 2.62
CA ALA A 27 2.81 3.40 2.27
C ALA A 27 3.90 2.79 3.17
N VAL A 28 3.85 1.47 3.32
CA VAL A 28 4.84 0.68 4.06
C VAL A 28 5.25 -0.54 3.23
N LEU A 29 6.52 -0.91 3.34
CA LEU A 29 7.07 -2.13 2.77
C LEU A 29 6.96 -3.27 3.77
N ILE A 30 6.43 -4.41 3.35
CA ILE A 30 6.32 -5.60 4.18
C ILE A 30 7.20 -6.68 3.58
N ARG A 31 8.21 -7.12 4.32
CA ARG A 31 9.14 -8.16 3.91
C ARG A 31 8.78 -9.50 4.53
N ASN A 32 8.62 -10.51 3.68
CA ASN A 32 8.55 -11.90 4.10
C ASN A 32 9.97 -12.49 4.13
N HIS A 33 10.56 -12.62 5.30
CA HIS A 33 11.92 -13.17 5.44
C HIS A 33 12.02 -14.65 5.03
N ARG A 34 10.91 -15.41 5.05
CA ARG A 34 10.90 -16.84 4.66
C ARG A 34 10.97 -17.04 3.15
N THR A 35 10.23 -16.21 2.40
CA THR A 35 10.15 -16.33 0.92
C THR A 35 10.97 -15.26 0.19
N ASN A 36 11.55 -14.31 0.94
CA ASN A 36 12.20 -13.09 0.42
C ASN A 36 11.29 -12.23 -0.48
N GLN A 37 9.97 -12.42 -0.39
CA GLN A 37 8.99 -11.62 -1.12
C GLN A 37 8.68 -10.32 -0.38
N TRP A 38 8.24 -9.34 -1.15
CA TRP A 38 7.87 -8.01 -0.68
C TRP A 38 6.44 -7.69 -1.10
N VAL A 39 5.74 -6.95 -0.23
CA VAL A 39 4.44 -6.37 -0.53
C VAL A 39 4.47 -4.90 -0.11
N ILE A 40 3.86 -4.04 -0.90
CA ILE A 40 3.59 -2.65 -0.52
C ILE A 40 2.16 -2.61 0.01
N LEU A 41 1.98 -2.10 1.22
CA LEU A 41 0.67 -1.77 1.76
C LEU A 41 0.55 -0.25 1.78
N MET A 42 -0.52 0.28 1.18
CA MET A 42 -0.76 1.73 1.09
C MET A 42 -2.25 2.04 1.09
N ALA A 43 -2.60 3.30 1.33
CA ALA A 43 -3.98 3.76 1.23
C ALA A 43 -4.52 3.62 -0.20
N ALA A 44 -5.81 3.29 -0.31
CA ALA A 44 -6.46 3.04 -1.60
C ALA A 44 -6.54 4.30 -2.47
N ARG A 45 -6.85 5.46 -1.88
CA ARG A 45 -7.04 6.70 -2.64
C ARG A 45 -5.76 7.20 -3.34
N PRO A 46 -4.59 7.28 -2.68
CA PRO A 46 -3.34 7.58 -3.39
C PRO A 46 -2.99 6.55 -4.45
N TRP A 47 -3.25 5.25 -4.20
CA TRP A 47 -3.01 4.21 -5.18
C TRP A 47 -3.89 4.39 -6.43
N GLN A 48 -5.17 4.70 -6.24
CA GLN A 48 -6.09 4.96 -7.34
C GLN A 48 -5.62 6.16 -8.18
N GLN A 49 -5.21 7.26 -7.54
CA GLN A 49 -4.70 8.42 -8.25
C GLN A 49 -3.46 8.12 -9.07
N GLU A 50 -2.51 7.35 -8.52
CA GLU A 50 -1.32 6.92 -9.24
C GLU A 50 -1.70 6.01 -10.43
N LEU A 51 -2.63 5.08 -10.22
CA LEU A 51 -3.11 4.19 -11.26
C LEU A 51 -3.81 4.94 -12.40
N GLU A 52 -4.63 5.94 -12.08
CA GLU A 52 -5.27 6.83 -13.05
C GLU A 52 -4.23 7.61 -13.88
N GLN A 53 -3.15 8.07 -13.25
CA GLN A 53 -2.05 8.73 -13.95
C GLN A 53 -1.29 7.76 -14.87
N LEU A 54 -1.00 6.55 -14.41
CA LEU A 54 -0.25 5.55 -15.17
C LEU A 54 -1.01 5.01 -16.37
N LEU A 55 -2.32 4.76 -16.23
CA LEU A 55 -3.16 4.23 -17.29
C LEU A 55 -3.76 5.32 -18.19
N GLY A 56 -3.70 6.58 -17.74
CA GLY A 56 -4.30 7.73 -18.39
C GLY A 56 -5.81 7.80 -18.20
N SER A 57 -6.34 9.02 -18.25
CA SER A 57 -7.76 9.32 -17.97
C SER A 57 -8.73 8.57 -18.90
N ALA A 58 -8.29 8.23 -20.12
CA ALA A 58 -9.11 7.51 -21.10
C ALA A 58 -9.44 6.06 -20.70
N PHE A 59 -8.62 5.44 -19.84
CA PHE A 59 -8.87 4.09 -19.35
C PHE A 59 -10.06 4.04 -18.37
N PHE A 60 -10.28 5.12 -17.62
CA PHE A 60 -11.28 5.21 -16.56
C PHE A 60 -12.55 6.00 -16.95
N MET A 61 -12.63 6.52 -18.18
CA MET A 61 -13.82 7.23 -18.71
C MET A 61 -14.82 6.34 -19.46
N LYS A 62 -14.66 5.01 -19.41
CA LYS A 62 -15.65 4.06 -19.91
C LYS A 62 -16.56 3.61 -18.77
N ASP A 63 -17.49 4.47 -18.37
CA ASP A 63 -18.72 4.09 -17.65
C ASP A 63 -19.88 4.97 -18.13
#